data_AF-A0A961KIS5-F1
#
_entry.id   AF-A0A961KIS5-F1
#
_cell.length_a   1.000
_cell.length_b   1.000
_cell.length_c   1.000
_cell.angle_alpha   90.00
_cell.angle_beta   90.00
_cell.angle_gamma   90.00
#
_symmetry.space_group_name_H-M   'P 1'
#
loop_
_entity.id
_entity.type
_entity.pdbx_description
1 polymer ?
#
loop_
_entity_poly.entity_id
_entity_poly.type
_entity_poly.pdbx_seq_one_letter_code
_entity_poly.pdbx_strand_id
1 'polypeptide(L)' 'MSREPIAIDAWATYVSPEGAKKWLPEFLHIFNKYRCPPSMTEGQPLEAMLAEMDAAGVDRIVLSA' A
#
# COMPACT_ATOMS: atom_id res chain seq x y z
N MET A 1 21.74 5.29 -25.76
CA MET A 1 21.83 4.91 -24.35
C MET A 1 20.60 4.08 -24.01
N SER A 2 20.75 2.78 -23.80
CA SER A 2 19.65 1.96 -23.28
C SER A 2 19.39 2.38 -21.83
N ARG A 3 18.14 2.60 -21.47
CA ARG A 3 17.76 2.87 -20.07
C ARG A 3 17.95 1.60 -19.25
N GLU A 4 18.37 1.75 -18.00
CA GLU A 4 18.38 0.63 -17.07
C GLU A 4 16.94 0.10 -16.87
N PRO A 5 16.74 -1.24 -16.81
CA PRO A 5 15.45 -1.81 -16.45
C PRO A 5 15.02 -1.35 -15.05
N ILE A 6 13.73 -1.08 -14.88
CA ILE A 6 13.12 -0.76 -13.58
C ILE A 6 11.98 -1.72 -13.28
N ALA A 7 11.70 -1.95 -11.99
CA ALA A 7 10.55 -2.67 -11.50
C ALA A 7 9.39 -1.70 -11.20
N ILE A 8 8.20 -2.04 -11.69
CA ILE A 8 6.97 -1.27 -11.44
C ILE A 8 5.94 -2.21 -10.82
N ASP A 9 5.48 -1.89 -9.61
CA ASP A 9 4.32 -2.53 -9.01
C ASP A 9 3.04 -1.80 -9.44
N ALA A 10 2.24 -2.48 -10.26
CA ALA A 10 0.99 -1.94 -10.80
C ALA A 10 -0.24 -2.19 -9.89
N TRP A 11 -0.05 -2.84 -8.74
CA TRP A 11 -1.14 -3.28 -7.85
C TRP A 11 -0.97 -2.79 -6.41
N ALA A 12 -0.17 -1.74 -6.21
CA ALA A 12 0.08 -1.19 -4.88
C ALA A 12 -1.16 -0.43 -4.36
N THR A 13 -1.44 -0.58 -3.07
CA THR A 13 -2.44 0.22 -2.37
C THR A 13 -1.76 0.97 -1.23
N TYR A 14 -2.02 2.27 -1.13
CA TYR A 14 -1.56 3.08 -0.01
C TYR A 14 -2.76 3.59 0.78
N VAL A 15 -2.85 3.16 2.04
CA VAL A 15 -3.77 3.72 3.02
C VAL A 15 -2.94 4.54 4.01
N SER A 16 -3.11 5.86 4.01
CA SER A 16 -2.48 6.69 5.04
C SER A 16 -3.19 6.56 6.39
N PRO A 17 -2.55 6.88 7.52
CA PRO A 17 -3.20 6.84 8.83
C PRO A 17 -4.44 7.75 8.91
N GLU A 18 -4.43 8.89 8.23
CA GLU A 18 -5.58 9.78 8.11
C GLU A 18 -6.65 9.23 7.16
N GLY A 19 -6.24 8.56 6.08
CA GLY A 19 -7.14 7.91 5.13
C GLY A 19 -7.90 6.75 5.76
N ALA A 20 -7.22 5.96 6.60
CA ALA A 20 -7.79 4.84 7.33
C ALA A 20 -9.01 5.23 8.20
N LYS A 21 -9.01 6.46 8.74
CA LYS A 21 -10.14 6.99 9.53
C LYS A 21 -11.43 7.20 8.72
N LYS A 22 -11.36 7.09 7.39
CA LYS A 22 -12.51 7.27 6.48
C LYS A 22 -13.20 5.97 6.13
N TRP A 23 -12.66 4.81 6.54
CA TRP A 23 -13.36 3.54 6.37
C TRP A 23 -14.69 3.58 7.08
N LEU A 24 -15.76 3.29 6.35
CA LEU A 24 -17.06 3.04 6.96
C LEU A 24 -16.95 1.73 7.78
N PRO A 25 -17.55 1.65 8.99
CA PRO A 25 -17.47 0.46 9.82
C PRO A 25 -17.91 -0.82 9.09
N GLU A 26 -18.93 -0.70 8.23
CA GLU A 26 -19.42 -1.78 7.38
C GLU A 26 -18.44 -2.23 6.31
N PHE A 27 -17.33 -1.55 6.03
CA PHE A 27 -16.30 -2.05 5.12
C PHE A 27 -15.23 -2.87 5.85
N LEU A 28 -15.09 -2.72 7.16
CA LEU A 28 -14.07 -3.42 7.95
C LEU A 28 -14.29 -4.94 8.02
N HIS A 29 -15.53 -5.42 7.85
CA HIS A 29 -15.83 -6.85 7.95
C HIS A 29 -15.04 -7.71 6.95
N ILE A 30 -14.77 -7.19 5.74
CA ILE A 30 -14.07 -7.95 4.70
C ILE A 30 -12.58 -8.10 5.03
N PHE A 31 -11.96 -7.03 5.51
CA PHE A 31 -10.56 -7.02 5.96
C PHE A 31 -10.37 -7.97 7.14
N ASN A 32 -11.31 -7.98 8.09
CA ASN A 32 -11.30 -8.90 9.21
C ASN A 32 -11.48 -10.36 8.77
N LYS A 33 -12.42 -10.63 7.85
CA LYS A 33 -12.69 -11.99 7.33
C LYS A 33 -11.46 -12.60 6.68
N TYR A 34 -10.74 -11.83 5.87
CA TYR A 34 -9.56 -12.29 5.15
C TYR A 34 -8.24 -12.07 5.90
N ARG A 35 -8.29 -11.55 7.13
CA ARG A 35 -7.11 -11.25 7.95
C ARG A 35 -6.10 -10.38 7.21
N CYS A 36 -6.60 -9.34 6.55
CA CYS A 36 -5.77 -8.39 5.86
C CYS A 36 -4.77 -7.74 6.85
N PRO A 37 -3.59 -7.32 6.38
CA PRO A 37 -2.62 -6.63 7.22
C PRO A 37 -3.22 -5.38 7.89
N PRO A 38 -2.80 -5.04 9.12
CA PRO A 38 -3.27 -3.84 9.82
C PRO A 38 -3.08 -2.56 9.01
N SER A 39 -2.07 -2.49 8.14
CA SER A 39 -1.83 -1.34 7.26
C SER A 39 -3.02 -1.02 6.33
N MET A 40 -3.92 -1.97 6.05
CA MET A 40 -5.13 -1.73 5.27
C MET A 40 -6.23 -1.01 6.08
N THR A 41 -6.31 -1.25 7.39
CA THR A 41 -7.37 -0.74 8.27
C THR A 41 -6.93 0.41 9.18
N GLU A 42 -5.65 0.45 9.53
CA GLU A 42 -5.03 1.46 10.38
C GLU A 42 -4.17 2.45 9.58
N GLY A 43 -3.87 2.10 8.33
CA GLY A 43 -2.96 2.85 7.48
C GLY A 43 -1.50 2.59 7.82
N GLN A 44 -0.61 3.12 7.00
CA GLN A 44 0.83 3.12 7.25
C GLN A 44 1.48 4.48 6.91
N PRO A 45 2.55 4.87 7.62
CA PRO A 45 3.36 6.03 7.23
C PRO A 45 3.92 5.86 5.82
N LEU A 46 4.10 6.96 5.09
CA LEU A 46 4.67 6.93 3.74
C LEU A 46 6.09 6.35 3.76
N GLU A 47 6.86 6.68 4.79
CA GLU A 47 8.24 6.24 4.98
C GLU A 47 8.33 4.71 5.13
N ALA A 48 7.32 4.09 5.77
CA ALA A 48 7.25 2.64 5.90
C ALA A 48 7.02 1.98 4.53
N MET A 49 6.08 2.51 3.74
CA MET A 49 5.83 2.02 2.38
C MET A 49 7.06 2.19 1.47
N LEU A 50 7.76 3.33 1.56
CA LEU A 50 8.99 3.55 0.79
C LEU A 50 10.10 2.57 1.19
N ALA A 51 10.24 2.27 2.48
CA ALA A 51 11.19 1.27 2.95
C ALA A 51 10.83 -0.16 2.46
N GLU A 52 9.54 -0.49 2.38
CA GLU A 52 9.07 -1.76 1.79
C GLU A 52 9.39 -1.83 0.29
N MET A 53 9.19 -0.74 -0.45
CA MET A 53 9.57 -0.64 -1.87
C MET A 53 11.07 -0.85 -2.07
N ASP A 54 11.90 -0.17 -1.26
CA ASP A 54 13.36 -0.30 -1.31
C ASP A 54 13.80 -1.74 -1.01
N ALA A 55 13.21 -2.37 0.01
CA ALA A 55 13.51 -3.76 0.37
C ALA A 55 13.07 -4.76 -0.70
N ALA A 56 12.00 -4.46 -1.45
CA ALA A 56 11.49 -5.28 -2.55
C ALA A 56 12.18 -5.00 -3.89
N GLY A 57 13.02 -3.96 -3.98
CA GLY A 57 13.63 -3.53 -5.25
C GLY A 57 12.60 -2.99 -6.24
N VAL A 58 11.56 -2.30 -5.75
CA VAL A 58 10.51 -1.68 -6.57
C VAL A 58 10.80 -0.20 -6.75
N ASP A 59 11.06 0.22 -7.99
CA ASP A 59 11.40 1.63 -8.29
C ASP A 59 10.17 2.55 -8.30
N ARG A 60 9.02 2.00 -8.71
CA ARG A 60 7.78 2.76 -8.89
C ARG A 60 6.57 1.92 -8.55
N ILE A 61 5.57 2.61 -8.03
CA ILE A 61 4.26 2.04 -7.79
C ILE A 61 3.20 2.83 -8.57
N VAL A 62 2.16 2.14 -8.98
CA VAL A 62 0.90 2.74 -9.41
C VAL A 62 -0.11 2.43 -8.33
N LEU A 63 -0.60 3.47 -7.66
CA LEU A 63 -1.60 3.30 -6.61
C LEU A 63 -2.95 3.00 -7.24
N SER A 64 -3.53 1.84 -6.90
CA SER A 64 -4.93 1.57 -7.15
C SER A 64 -5.80 2.36 -6.17
N ALA A 65 -6.87 2.94 -6.70
CA ALA A 65 -7.88 3.67 -5.95
C ALA A 65 -8.81 2.73 -5.17
#